data_AF-W0L9U5-F1
#
_entry.id   AF-W0L9U5-F1
#
_cell.length_a   1.000
_cell.length_b   1.000
_cell.length_c   1.000
_cell.angle_alpha   90.00
_cell.angle_beta   90.00
_cell.angle_gamma   90.00
#
_symmetry.space_group_name_H-M   'P 1'
#
loop_
_entity.id
_entity.type
_entity.pdbx_description
1 polymer ?
#
loop_
_entity_poly.entity_id
_entity_poly.type
_entity_poly.pdbx_seq_one_letter_code
_entity_poly.pdbx_strand_id
1 'polypeptide(L)'
;MVWIDYVILALIGFSALVSLIRGFVREALSLVTWGCAFFVASHFYPYLAAYFTRFEDELVRNGIAIAILFIATLIVGAIVNYVIGSLVEKTGLSGTDRVLGICFGALRGVLIVAAILFFLDTFTTLSQSADWKQSRLIPQFSYIIRWFFDYLQSTSSFLPSHLPGQ
;
A
#
# COMPACT_ATOMS: atom_id res chain seq x y z
N MET A 1 19.20 -4.99 -20.51
CA MET A 1 18.78 -4.50 -19.20
C MET A 1 19.39 -3.12 -19.05
N VAL A 2 18.56 -2.10 -18.90
CA VAL A 2 18.98 -0.71 -18.71
C VAL A 2 19.00 -0.37 -17.21
N TRP A 3 19.48 0.82 -16.85
CA TRP A 3 19.54 1.28 -15.46
C TRP A 3 18.17 1.18 -14.74
N ILE A 4 17.06 1.43 -15.44
CA ILE A 4 15.69 1.29 -14.91
C ILE A 4 15.42 -0.15 -14.43
N ASP A 5 15.86 -1.17 -15.18
CA ASP A 5 15.65 -2.57 -14.78
C ASP A 5 16.37 -2.88 -13.46
N TYR A 6 17.58 -2.34 -13.27
CA TYR A 6 18.33 -2.51 -12.03
C TYR A 6 17.66 -1.79 -10.86
N VAL A 7 17.09 -0.61 -11.08
CA VAL A 7 16.32 0.11 -10.05
C VAL A 7 15.07 -0.67 -9.63
N ILE A 8 14.35 -1.25 -10.60
CA ILE A 8 13.18 -2.10 -10.33
C ILE A 8 13.58 -3.31 -9.47
N LEU A 9 14.64 -4.03 -9.87
CA LEU A 9 15.12 -5.18 -9.11
C LEU A 9 15.62 -4.78 -7.71
N ALA A 10 16.29 -3.62 -7.59
CA ALA A 10 16.74 -3.11 -6.31
C ALA A 10 15.57 -2.78 -5.38
N LEU A 11 14.49 -2.15 -5.88
CA LEU A 11 13.30 -1.84 -5.08
C LEU A 11 12.59 -3.10 -4.60
N ILE A 12 12.43 -4.10 -5.47
CA ILE A 12 11.82 -5.38 -5.11
C ILE A 12 12.69 -6.14 -4.12
N GLY A 13 13.99 -6.23 -4.40
CA GLY A 13 14.97 -6.88 -3.53
C GLY A 13 15.05 -6.21 -2.16
N PHE A 14 15.04 -4.88 -2.10
CA PHE A 14 15.00 -4.12 -0.86
C PHE A 14 13.71 -4.39 -0.08
N SER A 15 12.55 -4.37 -0.75
CA SER A 15 11.27 -4.68 -0.11
C SER A 15 11.23 -6.10 0.45
N ALA A 16 11.76 -7.08 -0.28
CA ALA A 16 11.92 -8.45 0.17
C ALA A 16 12.89 -8.58 1.35
N LEU A 17 14.03 -7.87 1.33
CA LEU A 17 15.01 -7.85 2.40
C LEU A 17 14.46 -7.24 3.69
N VAL A 18 13.75 -6.11 3.60
CA VAL A 18 13.07 -5.51 4.75
C VAL A 18 12.07 -6.49 5.35
N SER A 19 11.34 -7.22 4.50
CA SER A 19 10.33 -8.19 4.96
C SER A 19 10.95 -9.47 5.52
N LEU A 20 12.15 -9.86 5.07
CA LEU A 20 12.95 -10.91 5.70
C LEU A 20 13.35 -10.53 7.13
N ILE A 21 13.67 -9.25 7.38
CA ILE A 21 14.06 -8.77 8.71
C ILE A 21 12.83 -8.65 9.63
N ARG A 22 11.72 -8.11 9.12
CA ARG A 22 10.50 -7.88 9.91
C ARG A 22 9.64 -9.13 10.10
N GLY A 23 9.63 -10.04 9.13
CA GLY A 23 8.74 -11.21 9.12
C GLY A 23 7.37 -10.93 8.48
N PHE A 24 6.74 -11.99 7.96
CA PHE A 24 5.42 -11.92 7.31
C PHE A 24 4.33 -11.44 8.26
N VAL A 25 4.24 -12.00 9.45
CA VAL A 25 3.15 -11.73 10.40
C VAL A 25 3.11 -10.25 10.76
N ARG A 26 4.26 -9.64 11.02
CA ARG A 26 4.33 -8.21 11.35
C ARG A 26 3.85 -7.35 10.17
N GLU A 27 4.21 -7.74 8.96
CA GLU A 27 3.85 -6.99 7.77
C GLU A 27 2.35 -7.15 7.42
N ALA A 28 1.82 -8.38 7.50
CA ALA A 28 0.40 -8.67 7.28
C ALA A 28 -0.50 -7.97 8.31
N LEU A 29 -0.14 -8.03 9.60
CA LEU A 29 -0.88 -7.33 10.65
C LEU A 29 -0.82 -5.82 10.48
N SER A 30 0.29 -5.27 9.99
CA SER A 30 0.38 -3.84 9.67
C SER A 30 -0.62 -3.47 8.57
N LEU A 31 -0.71 -4.27 7.51
CA LEU A 31 -1.65 -4.01 6.41
C LEU A 31 -3.11 -4.11 6.87
N VAL A 32 -3.44 -5.12 7.68
CA VAL A 32 -4.76 -5.27 8.29
C VAL A 32 -5.08 -4.07 9.19
N THR A 33 -4.12 -3.64 10.02
CA THR A 33 -4.28 -2.49 10.90
C THR A 33 -4.60 -1.21 10.13
N TRP A 34 -3.95 -0.98 9.00
CA TRP A 34 -4.26 0.15 8.12
C TRP A 34 -5.70 0.08 7.58
N GLY A 35 -6.14 -1.09 7.10
CA GLY A 35 -7.51 -1.30 6.65
C GLY A 35 -8.54 -1.07 7.77
N CYS A 36 -8.28 -1.61 8.97
CA CYS A 36 -9.09 -1.37 10.15
C CYS A 36 -9.13 0.11 10.54
N ALA A 37 -8.00 0.83 10.48
CA ALA A 37 -7.95 2.25 10.80
C ALA A 37 -8.82 3.08 9.84
N PHE A 38 -8.77 2.80 8.53
CA PHE A 38 -9.67 3.44 7.56
C PHE A 38 -11.14 3.10 7.81
N PHE A 39 -11.46 1.84 8.10
CA PHE A 39 -12.82 1.42 8.39
C PHE A 39 -13.35 2.09 9.67
N VAL A 40 -12.58 2.07 10.75
CA VAL A 40 -12.98 2.67 12.03
C VAL A 40 -13.12 4.18 11.89
N ALA A 41 -12.15 4.85 11.27
CA ALA A 41 -12.21 6.29 11.07
C ALA A 41 -13.39 6.70 10.18
N SER A 42 -13.64 6.00 9.07
CA SER A 42 -14.73 6.35 8.15
C SER A 42 -16.13 6.04 8.70
N HIS A 43 -16.28 5.02 9.55
CA HIS A 43 -17.57 4.63 10.09
C HIS A 43 -17.91 5.31 11.42
N PHE A 44 -16.92 5.52 12.30
CA PHE A 44 -17.16 5.98 13.67
C PHE A 44 -16.90 7.48 13.89
N TYR A 45 -16.35 8.21 12.91
CA TYR A 45 -16.11 9.66 13.09
C TYR A 45 -17.34 10.47 13.47
N PRO A 46 -18.59 10.20 13.01
CA PRO A 46 -19.72 11.05 13.35
C PRO A 46 -20.01 11.03 14.86
N TYR A 47 -19.84 9.87 15.50
CA TYR A 47 -20.03 9.70 16.94
C TYR A 47 -19.00 10.50 17.73
N LEU A 48 -17.73 10.45 17.34
CA LEU A 48 -16.68 11.20 18.02
C LEU A 48 -16.79 12.71 17.75
N ALA A 49 -17.14 13.09 16.51
CA ALA A 49 -17.32 14.48 16.11
C ALA A 49 -18.43 15.16 16.91
N ALA A 50 -19.49 14.45 17.31
CA ALA A 50 -20.57 15.01 18.13
C ALA A 50 -20.11 15.59 19.47
N TYR A 51 -18.99 15.11 20.03
CA TYR A 51 -18.42 15.62 21.28
C TYR A 51 -17.63 16.93 21.11
N PHE A 52 -17.28 17.30 19.87
CA PHE A 52 -16.50 18.48 19.55
C PHE A 52 -17.40 19.70 19.31
N THR A 53 -18.06 20.15 20.38
CA THR A 53 -19.03 21.27 20.35
C THR A 53 -18.39 22.65 20.24
N ARG A 54 -17.07 22.76 20.44
CA ARG A 54 -16.33 24.04 20.36
C ARG A 54 -15.97 24.48 18.95
N PHE A 55 -16.04 23.58 17.97
CA PHE A 55 -15.77 23.89 16.58
C PHE A 55 -17.08 24.11 15.84
N GLU A 56 -17.27 25.31 15.29
CA GLU A 56 -18.47 25.65 14.52
C GLU A 56 -18.45 25.04 13.12
N ASP A 57 -17.25 24.86 12.54
CA ASP A 57 -17.07 24.26 11.23
C ASP A 57 -17.15 22.72 11.31
N GLU A 58 -18.14 22.16 10.63
CA GLU A 58 -18.37 20.72 10.55
C GLU A 58 -17.22 19.96 9.88
N LEU A 59 -16.56 20.54 8.87
CA LEU A 59 -15.42 19.92 8.19
C LEU A 59 -14.25 19.76 9.15
N VAL A 60 -13.97 20.80 9.94
CA VAL A 60 -12.91 20.78 10.96
C VAL A 60 -13.22 19.73 12.03
N ARG A 61 -14.47 19.70 12.50
CA ARG A 61 -14.93 18.76 13.52
C ARG A 61 -14.79 17.31 13.08
N ASN A 62 -15.26 17.00 11.87
CA ASN A 62 -15.20 15.66 11.29
C ASN A 62 -13.75 15.27 11.00
N GLY A 63 -12.94 16.19 10.46
CA GLY A 63 -11.52 15.96 10.19
C GLY A 63 -10.73 15.59 11.44
N ILE A 64 -10.95 16.31 12.55
CA ILE A 64 -10.30 16.01 13.84
C ILE A 64 -10.74 14.63 14.36
N ALA A 65 -12.04 14.31 14.28
CA ALA A 65 -12.56 13.03 14.72
C ALA A 65 -11.98 11.85 13.92
N ILE A 66 -11.94 11.97 12.59
CA ILE A 66 -11.30 11.00 11.70
C ILE A 66 -9.83 10.82 12.09
N ALA A 67 -9.08 11.92 12.26
CA ALA A 67 -7.67 11.87 12.60
C ALA A 67 -7.42 11.16 13.93
N ILE A 68 -8.20 11.48 14.97
CA ILE A 68 -8.08 10.85 16.30
C ILE A 68 -8.38 9.36 16.22
N LEU A 69 -9.50 8.97 15.60
CA LEU A 69 -9.87 7.55 15.47
C LEU A 69 -8.85 6.76 14.66
N PHE A 70 -8.36 7.35 13.56
CA PHE A 70 -7.36 6.73 12.71
C PHE A 70 -6.06 6.48 13.49
N ILE A 71 -5.52 7.52 14.13
CA ILE A 71 -4.27 7.43 14.90
C ILE A 71 -4.43 6.49 16.10
N ALA A 72 -5.54 6.58 16.84
CA ALA A 72 -5.82 5.69 17.96
C ALA A 72 -5.86 4.22 17.52
N THR A 73 -6.52 3.93 16.40
CA THR A 73 -6.59 2.57 15.84
C THR A 73 -5.21 2.07 15.41
N LEU A 74 -4.40 2.92 14.76
CA LEU A 74 -3.02 2.58 14.41
C LEU A 74 -2.16 2.28 15.64
N ILE A 75 -2.29 3.04 16.73
CA ILE A 75 -1.56 2.81 17.97
C ILE A 75 -1.95 1.46 18.57
N VAL A 76 -3.25 1.18 18.70
CA VAL A 76 -3.75 -0.10 19.21
C VAL A 76 -3.25 -1.25 18.33
N GLY A 77 -3.37 -1.13 17.01
CA GLY A 77 -2.89 -2.15 16.08
C GLY A 77 -1.38 -2.35 16.12
N ALA A 78 -0.59 -1.29 16.34
CA ALA A 78 0.86 -1.39 16.51
C ALA A 78 1.23 -2.18 17.79
N ILE A 79 0.50 -1.96 18.89
CA ILE A 79 0.67 -2.74 20.13
C ILE A 79 0.34 -4.21 19.88
N VAL A 80 -0.81 -4.50 19.25
CA VAL A 80 -1.22 -5.87 18.89
C VAL A 80 -0.17 -6.54 18.00
N ASN A 81 0.31 -5.84 16.98
CA ASN A 81 1.35 -6.32 16.08
C ASN A 81 2.65 -6.63 16.84
N TYR A 82 3.07 -5.76 17.76
CA TYR A 82 4.23 -6.01 18.60
C TYR A 82 4.08 -7.28 19.45
N VAL A 83 2.93 -7.45 20.11
CA VAL A 83 2.64 -8.62 20.96
C VAL A 83 2.62 -9.90 20.14
N ILE A 84 1.87 -9.93 19.03
CA ILE A 84 1.76 -11.13 18.19
C ILE A 84 3.12 -11.46 17.55
N GLY A 85 3.84 -10.47 17.02
CA GLY A 85 5.17 -10.68 16.44
C GLY A 85 6.16 -11.25 17.47
N SER A 86 6.10 -10.76 18.71
CA SER A 86 6.93 -11.30 19.80
C SER A 86 6.53 -12.74 20.18
N LEU A 87 5.27 -13.11 20.01
CA LEU A 87 4.81 -14.48 20.27
C LEU A 87 5.32 -15.44 19.19
N VAL A 88 5.32 -15.04 17.91
CA VAL A 88 5.86 -15.84 16.79
C VAL A 88 7.36 -16.07 16.94
N GLU A 89 8.10 -15.08 17.44
CA GLU A 89 9.53 -15.25 17.74
C GLU A 89 9.75 -16.32 18.81
N LYS A 90 8.86 -16.41 19.81
CA LYS A 90 8.95 -17.38 20.91
C LYS A 90 8.50 -18.79 20.53
N THR A 91 7.66 -18.97 19.51
CA THR A 91 7.20 -20.32 19.08
C THR A 91 8.25 -21.09 18.28
N GLY A 92 9.38 -20.48 17.93
CA GLY A 92 10.41 -21.09 17.07
C GLY A 92 10.04 -21.09 15.58
N LEU A 93 8.87 -20.57 15.20
CA LEU A 93 8.42 -20.46 13.81
C LEU A 93 9.00 -19.25 13.06
N SER A 94 9.92 -18.51 13.67
CA SER A 94 10.53 -17.31 13.08
C SER A 94 11.19 -17.56 11.72
N GLY A 95 11.77 -18.74 11.49
CA GLY A 95 12.35 -19.10 10.19
C GLY A 95 11.31 -19.10 9.06
N THR A 96 10.20 -19.81 9.26
CA THR A 96 9.09 -19.87 8.28
C THR A 96 8.45 -18.51 8.07
N ASP A 97 8.22 -17.75 9.15
CA ASP A 97 7.67 -16.39 9.09
C ASP A 97 8.53 -15.44 8.24
N ARG A 98 9.86 -15.54 8.34
CA ARG A 98 10.80 -14.74 7.53
C ARG A 98 10.80 -15.15 6.05
N VAL A 99 10.72 -16.44 5.75
CA VAL A 99 10.65 -16.94 4.36
C VAL A 99 9.35 -16.48 3.69
N LEU A 100 8.21 -16.61 4.38
CA LEU A 100 6.94 -16.04 3.90
C LEU A 100 7.04 -14.52 3.76
N GLY A 101 7.81 -13.88 4.65
CA GLY A 101 8.11 -12.45 4.60
C GLY A 101 8.78 -12.04 3.30
N ILE A 102 9.74 -12.83 2.79
CA ILE A 102 10.38 -12.58 1.48
C ILE A 102 9.33 -12.56 0.36
N CYS A 103 8.48 -13.58 0.28
CA CYS A 103 7.45 -13.69 -0.75
C CYS A 103 6.48 -12.50 -0.69
N PHE A 104 6.01 -12.17 0.51
CA PHE A 104 5.13 -11.02 0.73
C PHE A 104 5.83 -9.70 0.38
N GLY A 105 7.07 -9.52 0.80
CA GLY A 105 7.87 -8.33 0.53
C GLY A 105 8.18 -8.15 -0.95
N ALA A 106 8.43 -9.25 -1.69
CA ALA A 106 8.60 -9.22 -3.13
C ALA A 106 7.30 -8.81 -3.84
N LEU A 107 6.16 -9.40 -3.45
CA LEU A 107 4.85 -9.02 -3.97
C LEU A 107 4.55 -7.53 -3.71
N ARG A 108 4.77 -7.06 -2.47
CA ARG A 108 4.64 -5.64 -2.12
C ARG A 108 5.56 -4.76 -2.96
N GLY A 109 6.81 -5.19 -3.17
CA GLY A 109 7.78 -4.49 -4.01
C GLY A 109 7.30 -4.37 -5.45
N VAL A 110 6.73 -5.45 -6.02
CA VAL A 110 6.13 -5.44 -7.36
C VAL A 110 4.97 -4.45 -7.44
N LEU A 111 4.08 -4.43 -6.44
CA LEU A 111 2.96 -3.48 -6.41
C LEU A 111 3.44 -2.02 -6.29
N ILE A 112 4.45 -1.75 -5.45
CA ILE A 112 5.03 -0.41 -5.31
C ILE A 112 5.66 0.04 -6.64
N VAL A 113 6.44 -0.83 -7.30
CA VAL A 113 7.02 -0.52 -8.60
C VAL A 113 5.94 -0.29 -9.66
N ALA A 114 4.89 -1.11 -9.69
CA ALA A 114 3.75 -0.92 -10.59
C ALA A 114 3.11 0.46 -10.40
N ALA A 115 2.87 0.88 -9.15
CA ALA A 115 2.30 2.18 -8.83
C ALA A 115 3.22 3.34 -9.26
N ILE A 116 4.53 3.23 -9.03
CA ILE A 116 5.52 4.23 -9.46
C ILE A 116 5.55 4.32 -11.00
N LEU A 117 5.66 3.19 -11.70
CA LEU A 117 5.68 3.18 -13.17
C LEU A 117 4.40 3.77 -13.75
N PHE A 118 3.24 3.42 -13.19
CA PHE A 118 1.97 4.01 -13.58
C PHE A 118 1.96 5.53 -13.39
N PHE A 119 2.44 6.02 -12.23
CA PHE A 119 2.52 7.45 -11.95
C PHE A 119 3.47 8.17 -12.92
N LEU A 120 4.65 7.59 -13.19
CA LEU A 120 5.62 8.17 -14.13
C LEU A 120 5.12 8.17 -15.57
N ASP A 121 4.34 7.17 -15.98
CA ASP A 121 3.71 7.12 -17.30
C ASP A 121 2.58 8.16 -17.45
N THR A 122 1.76 8.31 -16.39
CA THR A 122 0.60 9.21 -16.40
C THR A 122 0.98 10.68 -16.27
N PHE A 123 1.97 11.00 -15.42
CA PHE A 123 2.29 12.36 -15.03
C PHE A 123 3.64 12.85 -15.60
N THR A 124 4.37 12.04 -16.37
CA THR A 124 5.69 12.42 -16.90
C THR A 124 5.90 11.89 -18.32
N THR A 125 6.77 12.53 -19.10
CA THR A 125 7.17 12.09 -20.45
C THR A 125 8.25 11.00 -20.46
N LEU A 126 8.60 10.45 -19.29
CA LEU A 126 9.65 9.43 -19.16
C LEU A 126 9.34 8.16 -19.96
N SER A 127 8.05 7.86 -20.19
CA SER A 127 7.62 6.73 -21.02
C SER A 127 8.05 6.84 -22.49
N GLN A 128 8.39 8.04 -22.95
CA GLN A 128 8.87 8.27 -24.33
C GLN A 128 10.38 8.07 -24.48
N SER A 129 11.13 7.98 -23.37
CA SER A 129 12.59 7.87 -23.38
C SER A 129 13.09 6.54 -23.97
N ALA A 130 14.33 6.54 -24.48
CA ALA A 130 14.95 5.34 -25.03
C ALA A 130 15.14 4.25 -23.96
N ASP A 131 15.54 4.63 -22.74
CA ASP A 131 15.72 3.70 -21.62
C ASP A 131 14.41 3.00 -21.25
N TRP A 132 13.30 3.72 -21.23
CA TRP A 132 11.99 3.14 -20.93
C TRP A 132 11.59 2.08 -21.96
N LYS A 133 11.74 2.38 -23.26
CA LYS A 133 11.42 1.45 -24.35
C LYS A 133 12.37 0.26 -24.42
N GLN A 134 13.61 0.41 -23.97
CA GLN A 134 14.62 -0.65 -23.96
C GLN A 134 14.53 -1.56 -22.72
N SER A 135 13.80 -1.15 -21.67
CA SER A 135 13.59 -1.94 -20.46
C SER A 135 12.87 -3.26 -20.76
N ARG A 136 13.38 -4.35 -20.18
CA ARG A 136 12.74 -5.67 -20.31
C ARG A 136 11.69 -5.91 -19.24
N LEU A 137 11.80 -5.24 -18.09
CA LEU A 137 10.90 -5.44 -16.96
C LEU A 137 9.63 -4.61 -17.08
N ILE A 138 9.68 -3.37 -17.57
CA ILE A 138 8.51 -2.48 -17.70
C ILE A 138 7.31 -3.17 -18.38
N PRO A 139 7.45 -3.88 -19.52
CA PRO A 139 6.33 -4.57 -20.16
C PRO A 139 5.61 -5.59 -19.24
N GLN A 140 6.31 -6.24 -18.33
CA GLN A 140 5.72 -7.22 -17.40
C GLN A 140 4.79 -6.55 -16.38
N PHE A 141 5.15 -5.34 -15.91
CA PHE A 141 4.32 -4.55 -15.00
C PHE A 141 3.08 -3.99 -15.70
N SER A 142 3.14 -3.77 -17.01
CA SER A 142 1.98 -3.28 -17.77
C SER A 142 0.77 -4.22 -17.67
N TYR A 143 0.99 -5.54 -17.55
CA TYR A 143 -0.09 -6.50 -17.33
C TYR A 143 -0.79 -6.29 -15.99
N ILE A 144 0.00 -6.12 -14.92
CA ILE A 144 -0.49 -5.87 -13.56
C ILE A 144 -1.25 -4.54 -13.50
N ILE A 145 -0.69 -3.49 -14.11
CA ILE A 145 -1.30 -2.16 -14.17
C ILE A 145 -2.64 -2.23 -14.92
N ARG A 146 -2.68 -2.84 -16.11
CA ARG A 146 -3.92 -2.98 -16.90
C ARG A 146 -5.00 -3.73 -16.13
N TRP A 147 -4.67 -4.88 -15.55
CA TRP A 147 -5.61 -5.64 -14.73
C TRP A 147 -6.20 -4.82 -13.59
N PHE A 148 -5.37 -4.01 -12.91
CA PHE A 148 -5.82 -3.13 -11.84
C PHE A 148 -6.77 -2.04 -12.35
N PHE A 149 -6.48 -1.45 -13.51
CA PHE A 149 -7.35 -0.46 -14.14
C PHE A 149 -8.69 -1.04 -14.58
N ASP A 150 -8.70 -2.21 -15.21
CA ASP A 150 -9.92 -2.90 -15.62
C ASP A 150 -10.81 -3.21 -14.40
N TYR A 151 -10.19 -3.61 -13.29
CA TYR A 151 -10.88 -3.84 -12.02
C TYR A 151 -11.48 -2.54 -11.45
N LEU A 152 -10.74 -1.44 -11.43
CA LEU A 152 -11.26 -0.15 -10.98
C LEU A 152 -12.38 0.37 -11.88
N GLN A 153 -12.26 0.23 -13.20
CA GLN A 153 -13.26 0.70 -14.15
C GLN A 153 -14.56 -0.10 -14.05
N SER A 154 -14.48 -1.41 -13.78
CA SER A 154 -15.67 -2.24 -13.56
C SER A 154 -16.40 -1.96 -12.24
N THR A 155 -15.69 -1.44 -11.23
CA THR A 155 -16.26 -1.19 -9.89
C THR A 155 -16.68 0.26 -9.67
N SER A 156 -16.03 1.21 -10.33
CA SER A 156 -16.25 2.64 -10.08
C SER A 156 -17.18 3.29 -11.11
N SER A 157 -18.25 3.92 -10.63
CA SER A 157 -19.11 4.79 -11.45
C SER A 157 -18.47 6.14 -11.79
N PHE A 158 -17.25 6.39 -11.29
CA PHE A 158 -16.54 7.68 -11.38
C PHE A 158 -15.51 7.73 -12.52
N LEU A 159 -15.19 6.61 -13.18
CA LEU A 159 -14.26 6.58 -14.32
C LEU A 159 -15.04 6.61 -15.65
N PRO A 160 -14.74 7.55 -16.57
CA PRO A 160 -15.34 7.55 -17.91
C PRO A 160 -15.01 6.25 -18.65
N SER A 161 -15.98 5.70 -19.39
CA SER A 161 -15.83 4.45 -20.14
C SER A 161 -14.85 4.52 -21.33
N HIS A 162 -14.20 5.66 -21.55
CA HIS A 162 -13.35 5.92 -22.70
C HIS A 162 -12.01 6.52 -22.28
N LEU A 163 -10.93 5.81 -22.58
CA LEU A 163 -9.57 6.34 -22.59
C LEU A 163 -9.46 7.36 -23.73
N PRO A 164 -8.88 8.57 -23.53
CA PRO A 164 -8.51 9.44 -24.63
C PRO A 164 -7.33 8.79 -25.39
N GLY A 165 -7.61 8.18 -26.55
CA GLY A 165 -6.56 7.63 -27.42
C GLY A 165 -6.87 6.32 -28.17
N GLN A 166 -8.12 5.85 -28.21
CA GLN A 166 -8.57 4.94 -29.28
C GLN A 166 -9.23 5.75 -30.40
#